data_AF-A0A8J4B4A8-F1
#
_entry.id   AF-A0A8J4B4A8-F1
#
_cell.length_a   1.000
_cell.length_b   1.000
_cell.length_c   1.000
_cell.angle_alpha   90.00
_cell.angle_beta   90.00
_cell.angle_gamma   90.00
#
_symmetry.space_group_name_H-M   'P 1'
#
loop_
_entity.id
_entity.type
_entity.pdbx_description
1 polymer ?
#
loop_
_entity_poly.entity_id
_entity_poly.type
_entity_poly.pdbx_seq_one_letter_code
_entity_poly.pdbx_strand_id
1 'polypeptide(L)'
;MVLCRFLLDTAAASNLSSVHVVGLTANGTHLYHSISTIQKLMVLQYALEGPDPSSGMRPWADISPSDVVMVIDATDTMSQLTSEEFLQRYLDAGAPVFHVSAEVNIWPPPIRNYTHLYDEAGVKSVPLPNKYLNSGCFIGRAMVLKKYVQDAKEFVTTSAMSNSSWLFRQQVNYVDDQGVMSFAYLMGNPYGISLDHESAFFYSLYCATEHLVLSCGAIMYNLTSTKVGILHGNGGEGKARLEDVRGGILGDYKADLEFWFLVDGVVTRPGDVCVDVPPMVVGRPVVQCPPAGSQPEHTYTTRSVAPEDCPARGRDGKPSVPRG
;
A
#
# COMPACT_ATOMS: atom_id res chain seq x y z
N MET A 1 -8.95 7.04 14.28
CA MET A 1 -9.18 8.22 13.40
C MET A 1 -8.60 8.06 12.00
N VAL A 2 -7.29 7.84 11.84
CA VAL A 2 -6.65 7.87 10.49
C VAL A 2 -7.13 6.74 9.56
N LEU A 3 -7.23 5.50 10.06
CA LEU A 3 -7.77 4.35 9.31
C LEU A 3 -9.17 4.62 8.73
N CYS A 4 -10.06 5.14 9.57
CA CYS A 4 -11.44 5.43 9.17
C CYS A 4 -11.48 6.51 8.09
N ARG A 5 -10.70 7.58 8.34
CA ARG A 5 -10.67 8.78 7.51
C ARG A 5 -10.21 8.51 6.08
N PHE A 6 -9.19 7.66 5.90
CA PHE A 6 -8.63 7.41 4.58
C PHE A 6 -9.19 6.14 3.96
N LEU A 7 -8.99 4.98 4.59
CA LEU A 7 -9.30 3.72 3.95
C LEU A 7 -10.80 3.39 4.02
N LEU A 8 -11.41 3.39 5.20
CA LEU A 8 -12.78 2.87 5.34
C LEU A 8 -13.82 3.75 4.64
N ASP A 9 -13.73 5.08 4.76
CA ASP A 9 -14.63 6.01 4.05
C ASP A 9 -14.55 5.81 2.53
N THR A 10 -13.34 5.71 1.99
CA THR A 10 -13.13 5.60 0.54
C THR A 10 -13.43 4.20 0.01
N ALA A 11 -13.18 3.16 0.82
CA ALA A 11 -13.59 1.79 0.55
C ALA A 11 -15.11 1.66 0.46
N ALA A 12 -15.83 2.26 1.42
CA ALA A 12 -17.28 2.30 1.43
C ALA A 12 -17.83 3.09 0.24
N ALA A 13 -17.30 4.30 -0.01
CA ALA A 13 -17.69 5.12 -1.17
C ALA A 13 -17.43 4.42 -2.52
N SER A 14 -16.40 3.58 -2.59
CA SER A 14 -16.04 2.81 -3.79
C SER A 14 -16.68 1.43 -3.84
N ASN A 15 -17.59 1.07 -2.93
CA ASN A 15 -18.22 -0.26 -2.85
C ASN A 15 -17.22 -1.43 -2.82
N LEU A 16 -16.16 -1.34 -2.01
CA LEU A 16 -15.30 -2.51 -1.77
C LEU A 16 -16.08 -3.59 -1.02
N SER A 17 -16.28 -4.73 -1.68
CA SER A 17 -17.15 -5.82 -1.21
C SER A 17 -16.73 -6.44 0.13
N SER A 18 -15.43 -6.45 0.44
CA SER A 18 -14.91 -6.92 1.72
C SER A 18 -13.60 -6.23 2.06
N VAL A 19 -13.53 -5.63 3.24
CA VAL A 19 -12.30 -5.08 3.81
C VAL A 19 -12.00 -5.83 5.09
N HIS A 20 -10.81 -6.42 5.16
CA HIS A 20 -10.33 -7.17 6.32
C HIS A 20 -9.19 -6.37 6.93
N VAL A 21 -9.45 -5.72 8.06
CA VAL A 21 -8.44 -4.99 8.81
C VAL A 21 -7.88 -5.88 9.90
N VAL A 22 -6.56 -5.94 9.96
CA VAL A 22 -5.84 -6.92 10.75
C VAL A 22 -4.85 -6.22 11.68
N GLY A 23 -4.75 -6.68 12.93
CA GLY A 23 -3.86 -6.10 13.93
C GLY A 23 -4.40 -4.82 14.60
N LEU A 24 -5.71 -4.60 14.57
CA LEU A 24 -6.37 -3.53 15.33
C LEU A 24 -6.71 -4.01 16.74
N THR A 25 -6.16 -3.36 17.76
CA THR A 25 -6.65 -3.60 19.12
C THR A 25 -7.98 -2.84 19.32
N ALA A 26 -9.04 -3.57 19.73
CA ALA A 26 -10.42 -3.07 19.84
C ALA A 26 -10.61 -1.84 20.76
N ASN A 27 -9.62 -1.51 21.61
CA ASN A 27 -9.70 -0.34 22.48
C ASN A 27 -9.11 0.94 21.87
N GLY A 28 -8.66 0.92 20.60
CA GLY A 28 -8.20 2.13 19.90
C GLY A 28 -6.97 2.82 20.50
N THR A 29 -6.40 2.30 21.60
CA THR A 29 -5.31 2.93 22.34
C THR A 29 -3.95 2.73 21.68
N HIS A 30 -3.80 1.70 20.84
CA HIS A 30 -2.58 1.46 20.08
C HIS A 30 -2.90 0.87 18.70
N LEU A 31 -3.25 1.73 17.73
CA LEU A 31 -2.75 1.50 16.37
C LEU A 31 -1.23 1.42 16.52
N TYR A 32 -0.58 0.33 16.10
CA TYR A 32 0.87 0.23 16.17
C TYR A 32 1.47 1.40 15.36
N HIS A 33 1.87 2.48 16.04
CA HIS A 33 2.53 3.64 15.41
C HIS A 33 3.81 3.23 14.67
N SER A 34 4.37 2.07 15.03
CA SER A 34 5.40 1.35 14.30
C SER A 34 5.21 -0.15 14.53
N ILE A 35 4.57 -0.84 13.60
CA ILE A 35 4.59 -2.30 13.57
C ILE A 35 5.92 -2.76 12.96
N SER A 36 6.63 -3.67 13.61
CA SER A 36 7.85 -4.26 13.03
C SER A 36 7.48 -5.14 11.83
N THR A 37 8.43 -5.33 10.90
CA THR A 37 8.24 -6.23 9.75
C THR A 37 7.78 -7.61 10.16
N ILE A 38 8.36 -8.18 11.24
CA ILE A 38 7.94 -9.49 11.73
C ILE A 38 6.48 -9.51 12.19
N GLN A 39 6.01 -8.46 12.86
CA GLN A 39 4.63 -8.35 13.29
C GLN A 39 3.68 -8.21 12.08
N LYS A 40 4.02 -7.41 11.06
CA LYS A 40 3.24 -7.34 9.80
C LYS A 40 3.13 -8.72 9.16
N LEU A 41 4.23 -9.44 9.04
CA LEU A 41 4.27 -10.79 8.46
C LEU A 41 3.46 -11.80 9.27
N MET A 42 3.52 -11.75 10.61
CA MET A 42 2.72 -12.63 11.47
C MET A 42 1.22 -12.39 11.32
N VAL A 43 0.81 -11.11 11.31
CA VAL A 43 -0.59 -10.74 11.15
C VAL A 43 -1.10 -11.12 9.75
N LEU A 44 -0.29 -10.89 8.71
CA LEU A 44 -0.65 -11.29 7.35
C LEU A 44 -0.70 -12.82 7.18
N GLN A 45 0.23 -13.56 7.80
CA GLN A 45 0.18 -15.01 7.80
C GLN A 45 -1.11 -15.50 8.45
N TYR A 46 -1.43 -14.96 9.62
CA TYR A 46 -2.67 -15.28 10.31
C TYR A 46 -3.89 -15.01 9.40
N ALA A 47 -3.89 -13.90 8.65
CA ALA A 47 -4.97 -13.58 7.72
C ALA A 47 -5.12 -14.58 6.58
N LEU A 48 -4.00 -15.03 6.00
CA LEU A 48 -3.97 -15.92 4.83
C LEU A 48 -4.16 -17.40 5.18
N GLU A 49 -3.78 -17.82 6.39
CA GLU A 49 -3.80 -19.23 6.81
C GLU A 49 -4.93 -19.54 7.78
N GLY A 50 -5.52 -18.50 8.38
CA GLY A 50 -6.29 -18.65 9.59
C GLY A 50 -5.39 -18.88 10.82
N PRO A 51 -5.99 -18.92 12.01
CA PRO A 51 -5.31 -19.29 13.23
C PRO A 51 -4.79 -20.72 13.17
N ASP A 52 -3.78 -20.98 13.99
CA ASP A 52 -3.44 -22.35 14.37
C ASP A 52 -4.72 -23.06 14.86
N PRO A 53 -5.09 -24.23 14.29
CA PRO A 53 -6.27 -24.98 14.73
C PRO A 53 -6.30 -25.26 16.24
N SER A 54 -5.13 -25.29 16.90
CA SER A 54 -5.00 -25.48 18.35
C SER A 54 -5.29 -24.22 19.19
N SER A 55 -5.34 -23.04 18.57
CA SER A 55 -5.57 -21.77 19.27
C SER A 55 -7.04 -21.50 19.62
N GLY A 56 -7.98 -22.30 19.09
CA GLY A 56 -9.42 -22.13 19.31
C GLY A 56 -10.03 -20.87 18.67
N MET A 57 -9.23 -20.07 17.96
CA MET A 57 -9.71 -18.94 17.18
C MET A 57 -10.29 -19.44 15.85
N ARG A 58 -11.28 -18.72 15.29
CA ARG A 58 -11.82 -19.05 13.96
C ARG A 58 -10.97 -18.42 12.86
N PRO A 59 -10.77 -19.11 11.71
CA PRO A 59 -10.24 -18.50 10.49
C PRO A 59 -10.99 -17.21 10.13
N TRP A 60 -10.24 -16.18 9.77
CA TRP A 60 -10.80 -14.87 9.39
C TRP A 60 -11.57 -14.92 8.07
N ALA A 61 -11.16 -15.81 7.16
CA ALA A 61 -11.87 -16.17 5.96
C ALA A 61 -11.38 -17.55 5.47
N ASP A 62 -12.25 -18.29 4.80
CA ASP A 62 -11.86 -19.47 4.03
C ASP A 62 -11.27 -19.00 2.69
N ILE A 63 -10.06 -18.44 2.72
CA ILE A 63 -9.37 -17.94 1.52
C ILE A 63 -8.86 -19.13 0.74
N SER A 64 -9.48 -19.41 -0.40
CA SER A 64 -9.02 -20.47 -1.30
C SER A 64 -7.63 -20.13 -1.85
N PRO A 65 -6.75 -21.13 -2.05
CA PRO A 65 -5.46 -20.93 -2.73
C PRO A 65 -5.55 -20.18 -4.07
N SER A 66 -6.69 -20.29 -4.76
CA SER A 66 -6.95 -19.64 -6.05
C SER A 66 -7.43 -18.19 -5.94
N ASP A 67 -7.84 -17.73 -4.75
CA ASP A 67 -8.40 -16.40 -4.56
C ASP A 67 -7.37 -15.31 -4.86
N VAL A 68 -7.87 -14.17 -5.29
CA VAL A 68 -7.06 -12.95 -5.50
C VAL A 68 -7.17 -12.13 -4.23
N VAL A 69 -6.05 -11.86 -3.59
CA VAL A 69 -5.98 -11.09 -2.35
C VAL A 69 -5.17 -9.83 -2.60
N MET A 70 -5.74 -8.68 -2.21
CA MET A 70 -5.08 -7.39 -2.20
C MET A 70 -4.74 -7.02 -0.76
N VAL A 71 -3.48 -6.67 -0.52
CA VAL A 71 -2.96 -6.25 0.79
C VAL A 71 -2.49 -4.82 0.66
N ILE A 72 -2.93 -3.96 1.58
CA ILE A 72 -2.61 -2.53 1.59
C ILE A 72 -2.31 -2.06 3.02
N ASP A 73 -1.43 -1.09 3.16
CA ASP A 73 -1.19 -0.40 4.43
C ASP A 73 -2.47 0.36 4.83
N ALA A 74 -2.96 0.14 6.04
CA ALA A 74 -4.31 0.56 6.40
C ALA A 74 -4.42 2.03 6.82
N THR A 75 -3.31 2.69 7.17
CA THR A 75 -3.32 4.02 7.82
C THR A 75 -3.11 5.20 6.89
N ASP A 76 -2.75 4.95 5.65
CA ASP A 76 -2.28 5.96 4.71
C ASP A 76 -2.65 5.55 3.29
N THR A 77 -3.78 4.87 3.13
CA THR A 77 -4.31 4.48 1.82
C THR A 77 -5.75 4.93 1.62
N MET A 78 -6.09 5.22 0.36
CA MET A 78 -7.45 5.51 -0.09
C MET A 78 -7.78 4.68 -1.32
N SER A 79 -9.02 4.19 -1.42
CA SER A 79 -9.52 3.49 -2.62
C SER A 79 -10.35 4.40 -3.52
N GLN A 80 -10.29 4.19 -4.83
CA GLN A 80 -11.16 4.85 -5.82
C GLN A 80 -11.91 3.86 -6.73
N LEU A 81 -11.61 2.57 -6.60
CA LEU A 81 -12.16 1.52 -7.46
C LEU A 81 -12.99 0.55 -6.64
N THR A 82 -13.97 0.00 -7.31
CA THR A 82 -14.78 -1.14 -6.87
C THR A 82 -13.97 -2.43 -6.90
N SER A 83 -14.43 -3.44 -6.16
CA SER A 83 -13.84 -4.78 -6.19
C SER A 83 -13.86 -5.37 -7.61
N GLU A 84 -14.94 -5.11 -8.37
CA GLU A 84 -15.10 -5.55 -9.75
C GLU A 84 -14.08 -4.89 -10.68
N GLU A 85 -13.85 -3.58 -10.55
CA GLU A 85 -12.82 -2.88 -11.32
C GLU A 85 -11.41 -3.39 -10.99
N PHE A 86 -11.10 -3.64 -9.71
CA PHE A 86 -9.81 -4.25 -9.34
C PHE A 86 -9.63 -5.63 -9.95
N LEU A 87 -10.65 -6.49 -9.86
CA LEU A 87 -10.59 -7.83 -10.43
C LEU A 87 -10.44 -7.77 -11.96
N GLN A 88 -11.19 -6.89 -12.64
CA GLN A 88 -11.09 -6.73 -14.08
C GLN A 88 -9.68 -6.30 -14.49
N ARG A 89 -9.10 -5.29 -13.83
CA ARG A 89 -7.71 -4.86 -14.09
C ARG A 89 -6.71 -5.99 -13.83
N TYR A 90 -6.91 -6.77 -12.77
CA TYR A 90 -6.06 -7.91 -12.46
C TYR A 90 -6.09 -8.94 -13.59
N LEU A 91 -7.27 -9.24 -14.14
CA LEU A 91 -7.42 -10.12 -15.29
C LEU A 91 -6.80 -9.52 -16.56
N ASP A 92 -7.00 -8.23 -16.82
CA ASP A 92 -6.45 -7.51 -17.98
C ASP A 92 -4.92 -7.45 -17.96
N ALA A 93 -4.33 -7.38 -16.77
CA ALA A 93 -2.88 -7.48 -16.56
C ALA A 93 -2.33 -8.92 -16.75
N GLY A 94 -3.15 -9.86 -17.21
CA GLY A 94 -2.78 -11.25 -17.40
C GLY A 94 -2.83 -12.10 -16.13
N ALA A 95 -3.58 -11.66 -15.11
CA ALA A 95 -3.71 -12.32 -13.81
C ALA A 95 -2.36 -12.61 -13.13
N PRO A 96 -1.54 -11.56 -12.88
CA PRO A 96 -0.19 -11.72 -12.36
C PRO A 96 -0.19 -12.46 -11.03
N VAL A 97 0.69 -13.44 -10.88
CA VAL A 97 0.74 -14.27 -9.67
C VAL A 97 1.03 -13.46 -8.40
N PHE A 98 1.79 -12.37 -8.54
CA PHE A 98 2.11 -11.40 -7.51
C PHE A 98 2.47 -10.05 -8.17
N HIS A 99 1.69 -9.02 -7.91
CA HIS A 99 1.85 -7.67 -8.47
C HIS A 99 1.93 -6.64 -7.34
N VAL A 100 2.97 -5.81 -7.35
CA VAL A 100 3.33 -4.94 -6.23
C VAL A 100 3.37 -3.49 -6.69
N SER A 101 3.01 -2.56 -5.81
CA SER A 101 3.13 -1.13 -6.09
C SER A 101 4.55 -0.75 -6.52
N ALA A 102 4.65 0.11 -7.53
CA ALA A 102 5.89 0.79 -7.89
C ALA A 102 5.91 2.22 -7.32
N GLU A 103 7.11 2.72 -7.02
CA GLU A 103 7.37 4.08 -6.56
C GLU A 103 8.60 4.69 -7.26
N VAL A 104 8.77 6.00 -7.11
CA VAL A 104 9.88 6.75 -7.72
C VAL A 104 11.18 6.61 -6.92
N ASN A 105 11.10 6.33 -5.63
CA ASN A 105 12.24 6.34 -4.72
C ASN A 105 12.73 4.92 -4.35
N ILE A 106 14.05 4.76 -4.23
CA ILE A 106 14.65 3.52 -3.73
C ILE A 106 14.68 3.54 -2.20
N TRP A 107 13.87 2.68 -1.59
CA TRP A 107 13.81 2.45 -0.16
C TRP A 107 13.81 0.95 0.16
N PRO A 108 14.43 0.53 1.28
CA PRO A 108 15.26 1.31 2.20
C PRO A 108 16.67 1.63 1.67
N PRO A 109 17.45 2.51 2.32
CA PRO A 109 18.78 2.90 1.85
C PRO A 109 19.73 1.72 1.53
N PRO A 110 19.72 0.59 2.26
CA PRO A 110 20.53 -0.57 1.91
C PRO A 110 20.23 -1.18 0.53
N ILE A 111 19.00 -1.03 0.01
CA ILE A 111 18.64 -1.51 -1.34
C ILE A 111 19.35 -0.72 -2.44
N ARG A 112 19.81 0.50 -2.15
CA ARG A 112 20.54 1.35 -3.13
C ARG A 112 21.81 0.70 -3.66
N ASN A 113 22.42 -0.22 -2.92
CA ASN A 113 23.60 -0.97 -3.38
C ASN A 113 23.27 -2.01 -4.47
N TYR A 114 21.98 -2.30 -4.68
CA TYR A 114 21.48 -3.33 -5.60
C TYR A 114 20.67 -2.75 -6.75
N THR A 115 20.78 -1.44 -7.01
CA THR A 115 20.03 -0.76 -8.08
C THR A 115 20.33 -1.32 -9.47
N HIS A 116 21.56 -1.78 -9.70
CA HIS A 116 21.93 -2.47 -10.93
C HIS A 116 21.07 -3.73 -11.19
N LEU A 117 20.59 -4.41 -10.14
CA LEU A 117 19.69 -5.56 -10.30
C LEU A 117 18.29 -5.15 -10.76
N TYR A 118 17.81 -3.94 -10.42
CA TYR A 118 16.58 -3.40 -11.02
C TYR A 118 16.77 -3.15 -12.52
N ASP A 119 17.94 -2.63 -12.93
CA ASP A 119 18.26 -2.44 -14.34
C ASP A 119 18.29 -3.78 -15.09
N GLU A 120 18.91 -4.82 -14.51
CA GLU A 120 18.93 -6.19 -15.04
C GLU A 120 17.53 -6.81 -15.11
N ALA A 121 16.65 -6.48 -14.15
CA ALA A 121 15.23 -6.85 -14.17
C ALA A 121 14.39 -6.06 -15.20
N GLY A 122 15.01 -5.18 -15.99
CA GLY A 122 14.39 -4.46 -17.10
C GLY A 122 13.80 -3.09 -16.74
N VAL A 123 13.86 -2.67 -15.48
CA VAL A 123 13.25 -1.41 -15.00
C VAL A 123 13.83 -0.17 -15.68
N LYS A 124 15.08 -0.22 -16.15
CA LYS A 124 15.70 0.88 -16.91
C LYS A 124 14.93 1.22 -18.20
N SER A 125 14.31 0.23 -18.82
CA SER A 125 13.55 0.39 -20.07
C SER A 125 12.14 0.94 -19.85
N VAL A 126 11.68 0.99 -18.60
CA VAL A 126 10.37 1.56 -18.24
C VAL A 126 10.42 3.09 -18.40
N PRO A 127 9.59 3.67 -19.29
CA PRO A 127 9.59 5.11 -19.57
C PRO A 127 8.80 5.93 -18.53
N LEU A 128 8.55 5.35 -17.35
CA LEU A 128 7.76 5.94 -16.27
C LEU A 128 8.65 6.14 -15.04
N PRO A 129 8.37 7.14 -14.20
CA PRO A 129 9.16 7.43 -12.99
C PRO A 129 9.00 6.35 -11.92
N ASN A 130 7.84 5.68 -11.84
CA ASN A 130 7.58 4.61 -10.87
C ASN A 130 8.36 3.35 -11.26
N LYS A 131 9.51 3.13 -10.62
CA LYS A 131 10.51 2.12 -11.02
C LYS A 131 10.80 1.10 -9.94
N TYR A 132 10.69 1.49 -8.68
CA TYR A 132 11.16 0.69 -7.55
C TYR A 132 10.00 0.10 -6.78
N LEU A 133 10.23 -1.02 -6.11
CA LEU A 133 9.19 -1.74 -5.37
C LEU A 133 8.78 -0.94 -4.13
N ASN A 134 7.47 -0.79 -3.90
CA ASN A 134 6.88 -0.33 -2.64
C ASN A 134 6.04 -1.44 -2.00
N SER A 135 6.36 -1.87 -0.78
CA SER A 135 5.66 -3.00 -0.14
C SER A 135 4.35 -2.64 0.54
N GLY A 136 3.96 -1.36 0.55
CA GLY A 136 2.75 -0.91 1.22
C GLY A 136 1.47 -1.32 0.50
N CYS A 137 1.52 -1.73 -0.77
CA CYS A 137 0.37 -2.24 -1.50
C CYS A 137 0.78 -3.34 -2.49
N PHE A 138 0.04 -4.45 -2.51
CA PHE A 138 0.21 -5.53 -3.48
C PHE A 138 -1.05 -6.38 -3.66
N ILE A 139 -1.15 -7.08 -4.79
CA ILE A 139 -2.24 -7.98 -5.15
C ILE A 139 -1.69 -9.26 -5.78
N GLY A 140 -2.29 -10.41 -5.50
CA GLY A 140 -1.82 -11.67 -6.09
C GLY A 140 -2.67 -12.86 -5.69
N ARG A 141 -2.25 -14.05 -6.15
CA ARG A 141 -2.89 -15.31 -5.76
C ARG A 141 -2.58 -15.63 -4.31
N ALA A 142 -3.61 -15.98 -3.53
CA ALA A 142 -3.49 -16.29 -2.11
C ALA A 142 -2.39 -17.33 -1.82
N MET A 143 -2.27 -18.37 -2.64
CA MET A 143 -1.23 -19.40 -2.47
C MET A 143 0.20 -18.86 -2.59
N VAL A 144 0.43 -17.89 -3.49
CA VAL A 144 1.76 -17.30 -3.74
C VAL A 144 2.10 -16.34 -2.60
N LEU A 145 1.14 -15.50 -2.21
CA LEU A 145 1.29 -14.59 -1.08
C LEU A 145 1.56 -15.35 0.23
N LYS A 146 0.84 -16.46 0.47
CA LYS A 146 1.06 -17.34 1.61
C LYS A 146 2.48 -17.89 1.64
N LYS A 147 2.97 -18.41 0.50
CA LYS A 147 4.35 -18.92 0.40
C LYS A 147 5.38 -17.83 0.65
N TYR A 148 5.20 -16.64 0.06
CA TYR A 148 6.07 -15.49 0.30
C TYR A 148 6.13 -15.12 1.79
N VAL A 149 4.98 -15.01 2.47
CA VAL A 149 4.90 -14.62 3.87
C VAL A 149 5.58 -15.65 4.78
N GLN A 150 5.39 -16.94 4.51
CA GLN A 150 6.08 -18.02 5.25
C GLN A 150 7.60 -17.89 5.15
N ASP A 151 8.12 -17.75 3.93
CA ASP A 151 9.56 -17.65 3.68
C ASP A 151 10.15 -16.35 4.24
N ALA A 152 9.44 -15.23 4.10
CA ALA A 152 9.83 -13.95 4.66
C ALA A 152 9.88 -14.02 6.19
N LYS A 153 8.91 -14.67 6.84
CA LYS A 153 8.90 -14.86 8.29
C LYS A 153 10.06 -15.74 8.75
N GLU A 154 10.32 -16.84 8.05
CA GLU A 154 11.47 -17.71 8.33
C GLU A 154 12.78 -16.94 8.24
N PHE A 155 12.95 -16.13 7.17
CA PHE A 155 14.12 -15.27 7.00
C PHE A 155 14.32 -14.31 8.17
N VAL A 156 13.27 -13.59 8.55
CA VAL A 156 13.34 -12.58 9.61
C VAL A 156 13.59 -13.19 10.99
N THR A 157 13.06 -14.38 11.27
CA THR A 157 13.12 -14.99 12.61
C THR A 157 14.35 -15.82 12.86
N THR A 158 14.77 -16.63 11.89
CA THR A 158 15.77 -17.65 12.16
C THR A 158 17.19 -17.13 11.99
N SER A 159 17.40 -16.06 11.21
CA SER A 159 18.72 -15.70 10.65
C SER A 159 19.46 -16.89 10.02
N ALA A 160 18.78 -18.04 9.87
CA ALA A 160 19.37 -19.33 9.61
C ALA A 160 19.03 -19.69 8.17
N MET A 161 20.09 -19.91 7.42
CA MET A 161 20.03 -20.18 6.01
C MET A 161 19.49 -21.59 5.78
N SER A 162 18.28 -21.73 5.24
CA SER A 162 17.93 -22.96 4.54
C SER A 162 18.55 -22.89 3.13
N ASN A 163 19.14 -23.99 2.64
CA ASN A 163 19.72 -24.07 1.29
C ASN A 163 18.68 -23.84 0.16
N SER A 164 17.40 -23.79 0.52
CA SER A 164 16.25 -23.48 -0.34
C SER A 164 15.85 -22.01 -0.34
N SER A 165 16.45 -21.17 0.52
CA SER A 165 16.11 -19.75 0.59
C SER A 165 16.83 -18.96 -0.52
N TRP A 166 16.08 -18.12 -1.23
CA TRP A 166 16.57 -17.17 -2.25
C TRP A 166 17.50 -16.10 -1.67
N LEU A 167 17.66 -16.05 -0.34
CA LEU A 167 18.52 -15.09 0.35
C LEU A 167 19.98 -15.56 0.35
N PHE A 168 20.69 -15.21 -0.72
CA PHE A 168 22.14 -15.33 -0.77
C PHE A 168 22.80 -14.32 0.18
N ARG A 169 23.41 -14.83 1.26
CA ARG A 169 24.64 -14.39 1.98
C ARG A 169 24.97 -12.90 2.19
N GLN A 170 24.07 -11.96 2.04
CA GLN A 170 24.33 -10.59 2.48
C GLN A 170 23.76 -10.41 3.88
N GLN A 171 24.59 -9.98 4.83
CA GLN A 171 24.20 -9.62 6.19
C GLN A 171 23.27 -8.40 6.13
N VAL A 172 22.00 -8.63 5.78
CA VAL A 172 20.99 -7.60 5.86
C VAL A 172 20.61 -7.46 7.33
N ASN A 173 21.42 -6.70 8.08
CA ASN A 173 21.15 -6.32 9.47
C ASN A 173 19.95 -5.35 9.60
N TYR A 174 19.11 -5.26 8.56
CA TYR A 174 18.01 -4.31 8.45
C TYR A 174 16.75 -5.04 7.98
N VAL A 175 15.83 -5.21 8.92
CA VAL A 175 14.58 -5.93 8.70
C VAL A 175 13.46 -4.91 8.48
N ASP A 176 13.30 -4.53 7.22
CA ASP A 176 12.26 -3.64 6.72
C ASP A 176 11.45 -4.41 5.68
N ASP A 177 10.13 -4.32 5.73
CA ASP A 177 9.22 -5.10 4.89
C ASP A 177 9.46 -4.86 3.41
N GLN A 178 9.70 -3.61 3.02
CA GLN A 178 10.06 -3.26 1.65
C GLN A 178 11.42 -3.83 1.26
N GLY A 179 12.39 -3.79 2.18
CA GLY A 179 13.69 -4.43 1.98
C GLY A 179 13.58 -5.93 1.70
N VAL A 180 12.84 -6.68 2.54
CA VAL A 180 12.63 -8.12 2.38
C VAL A 180 11.96 -8.43 1.03
N MET A 181 10.90 -7.70 0.67
CA MET A 181 10.21 -7.90 -0.60
C MET A 181 11.07 -7.53 -1.82
N SER A 182 11.84 -6.44 -1.72
CA SER A 182 12.78 -6.02 -2.78
C SER A 182 13.83 -7.08 -3.03
N PHE A 183 14.40 -7.69 -1.99
CA PHE A 183 15.34 -8.79 -2.19
C PHE A 183 14.69 -10.01 -2.84
N ALA A 184 13.44 -10.33 -2.51
CA ALA A 184 12.72 -11.42 -3.17
C ALA A 184 12.55 -11.14 -4.67
N TYR A 185 12.21 -9.90 -5.03
CA TYR A 185 12.11 -9.48 -6.43
C TYR A 185 13.46 -9.53 -7.16
N LEU A 186 14.54 -9.01 -6.56
CA LEU A 186 15.85 -8.87 -7.21
C LEU A 186 16.64 -10.18 -7.27
N MET A 187 16.47 -11.08 -6.31
CA MET A 187 17.27 -12.32 -6.18
C MET A 187 16.60 -13.49 -6.88
N GLY A 188 16.41 -13.37 -8.20
CA GLY A 188 15.86 -14.42 -9.06
C GLY A 188 14.33 -14.52 -9.07
N ASN A 189 13.63 -13.62 -8.36
CA ASN A 189 12.19 -13.45 -8.41
C ASN A 189 11.38 -14.77 -8.26
N PRO A 190 11.58 -15.56 -7.19
CA PRO A 190 11.01 -16.91 -7.07
C PRO A 190 9.48 -16.91 -6.95
N TYR A 191 8.86 -15.77 -6.69
CA TYR A 191 7.40 -15.61 -6.58
C TYR A 191 6.76 -14.99 -7.81
N GLY A 192 7.53 -14.68 -8.87
CA GLY A 192 7.01 -14.02 -10.05
C GLY A 192 6.43 -12.62 -9.76
N ILE A 193 7.08 -11.87 -8.86
CA ILE A 193 6.73 -10.49 -8.52
C ILE A 193 6.89 -9.62 -9.77
N SER A 194 5.84 -8.89 -10.10
CA SER A 194 5.82 -7.83 -11.10
C SER A 194 5.50 -6.49 -10.42
N LEU A 195 5.87 -5.39 -11.06
CA LEU A 195 5.69 -4.04 -10.51
C LEU A 195 4.63 -3.26 -11.30
N ASP A 196 3.80 -2.52 -10.59
CA ASP A 196 2.74 -1.67 -11.13
C ASP A 196 3.28 -0.31 -11.62
N HIS A 197 4.08 -0.34 -12.68
CA HIS A 197 4.73 0.86 -13.22
C HIS A 197 3.74 1.91 -13.73
N GLU A 198 2.59 1.45 -14.26
CA GLU A 198 1.53 2.30 -14.80
C GLU A 198 0.54 2.79 -13.74
N SER A 199 0.71 2.34 -12.49
CA SER A 199 -0.17 2.64 -11.36
C SER A 199 -1.64 2.30 -11.64
N ALA A 200 -1.86 1.16 -12.31
CA ALA A 200 -3.16 0.59 -12.59
C ALA A 200 -3.87 0.10 -11.32
N PHE A 201 -3.12 -0.27 -10.28
CA PHE A 201 -3.67 -0.71 -9.00
C PHE A 201 -3.27 0.25 -7.89
N PHE A 202 -2.02 0.71 -7.88
CA PHE A 202 -1.40 1.34 -6.74
C PHE A 202 -0.58 2.55 -7.16
N TYR A 203 -0.74 3.65 -6.44
CA TYR A 203 0.05 4.86 -6.62
C TYR A 203 0.69 5.30 -5.32
N SER A 204 2.02 5.25 -5.26
CA SER A 204 2.79 5.77 -4.12
C SER A 204 3.01 7.27 -4.27
N LEU A 205 2.53 8.06 -3.31
CA LEU A 205 2.54 9.53 -3.39
C LEU A 205 3.92 10.16 -3.16
N TYR A 206 4.79 9.54 -2.37
CA TYR A 206 6.08 10.12 -2.02
C TYR A 206 6.91 10.41 -3.29
N CYS A 207 7.33 11.66 -3.47
CA CYS A 207 8.10 12.11 -4.64
C CYS A 207 7.42 11.92 -6.01
N ALA A 208 6.09 11.80 -6.07
CA ALA A 208 5.36 11.58 -7.33
C ALA A 208 4.10 12.44 -7.47
N THR A 209 3.78 13.29 -6.49
CA THR A 209 2.48 13.99 -6.42
C THR A 209 2.20 14.91 -7.61
N GLU A 210 3.24 15.41 -8.27
CA GLU A 210 3.17 16.26 -9.46
C GLU A 210 2.60 15.55 -10.70
N HIS A 211 2.53 14.22 -10.68
CA HIS A 211 1.96 13.43 -11.78
C HIS A 211 0.49 13.07 -11.55
N LEU A 212 -0.16 13.65 -10.55
CA LEU A 212 -1.58 13.44 -10.27
C LEU A 212 -2.42 14.62 -10.71
N VAL A 213 -3.57 14.32 -11.31
CA VAL A 213 -4.60 15.32 -11.64
C VAL A 213 -5.96 14.85 -11.14
N LEU A 214 -6.75 15.77 -10.59
CA LEU A 214 -8.15 15.51 -10.27
C LEU A 214 -8.98 15.76 -11.52
N SER A 215 -9.61 14.71 -12.05
CA SER A 215 -10.48 14.78 -13.21
C SER A 215 -11.77 14.04 -12.90
N CYS A 216 -12.92 14.74 -13.02
CA CYS A 216 -14.24 14.13 -12.83
C CYS A 216 -14.43 13.40 -11.49
N GLY A 217 -13.93 13.99 -10.39
CA GLY A 217 -14.03 13.38 -9.06
C GLY A 217 -13.12 12.15 -8.86
N ALA A 218 -12.20 11.90 -9.79
CA ALA A 218 -11.22 10.82 -9.70
C ALA A 218 -9.80 11.38 -9.82
N ILE A 219 -8.89 10.82 -9.03
CA ILE A 219 -7.46 11.08 -9.15
C ILE A 219 -6.88 10.18 -10.24
N MET A 220 -6.32 10.83 -11.25
CA MET A 220 -5.72 10.20 -12.42
C MET A 220 -4.20 10.36 -12.36
N TYR A 221 -3.47 9.31 -12.73
CA TYR A 221 -2.06 9.40 -13.06
C TYR A 221 -1.91 9.97 -14.47
N ASN A 222 -1.41 11.19 -14.58
CA ASN A 222 -1.43 11.95 -15.83
C ASN A 222 -0.54 11.36 -16.93
N LEU A 223 0.54 10.67 -16.58
CA LEU A 223 1.48 10.10 -17.56
C LEU A 223 0.88 8.92 -18.32
N THR A 224 -0.01 8.14 -17.69
CA THR A 224 -0.68 6.98 -18.30
C THR A 224 -2.17 7.19 -18.52
N SER A 225 -2.71 8.35 -18.12
CA SER A 225 -4.15 8.63 -18.10
C SER A 225 -4.96 7.59 -17.31
N THR A 226 -4.34 6.96 -16.31
CA THR A 226 -4.94 5.86 -15.55
C THR A 226 -5.65 6.40 -14.31
N LYS A 227 -6.92 6.01 -14.11
CA LYS A 227 -7.61 6.23 -12.83
C LYS A 227 -6.93 5.37 -11.78
N VAL A 228 -6.29 5.97 -10.79
CA VAL A 228 -5.53 5.23 -9.76
C VAL A 228 -6.47 4.36 -8.92
N GLY A 229 -6.07 3.13 -8.61
CA GLY A 229 -6.82 2.23 -7.74
C GLY A 229 -6.77 2.63 -6.28
N ILE A 230 -5.62 2.39 -5.67
CA ILE A 230 -5.27 2.77 -4.31
C ILE A 230 -4.26 3.90 -4.38
N LEU A 231 -4.54 5.02 -3.71
CA LEU A 231 -3.51 6.00 -3.39
C LEU A 231 -2.86 5.64 -2.07
N HIS A 232 -1.54 5.53 -2.06
CA HIS A 232 -0.75 5.26 -0.88
C HIS A 232 0.09 6.49 -0.51
N GLY A 233 -0.27 7.15 0.58
CA GLY A 233 0.44 8.27 1.19
C GLY A 233 1.73 7.85 1.90
N ASN A 234 2.60 7.10 1.23
CA ASN A 234 3.89 6.70 1.78
C ASN A 234 4.79 7.91 2.10
N GLY A 235 5.73 7.75 3.02
CA GLY A 235 6.62 8.84 3.42
C GLY A 235 5.94 9.92 4.29
N GLY A 236 6.65 11.00 4.59
CA GLY A 236 6.06 12.13 5.36
C GLY A 236 5.23 13.06 4.46
N GLU A 237 5.77 13.36 3.28
CA GLU A 237 5.12 14.18 2.25
C GLU A 237 3.85 13.52 1.70
N GLY A 238 3.90 12.21 1.40
CA GLY A 238 2.73 11.51 0.86
C GLY A 238 1.56 11.52 1.84
N LYS A 239 1.79 11.43 3.15
CA LYS A 239 0.74 11.57 4.18
C LYS A 239 0.09 12.94 4.17
N ALA A 240 0.90 13.99 4.07
CA ALA A 240 0.38 15.36 3.99
C ALA A 240 -0.46 15.54 2.72
N ARG A 241 0.00 14.99 1.58
CA ARG A 241 -0.70 15.11 0.31
C ARG A 241 -1.97 14.26 0.21
N LEU A 242 -1.99 13.10 0.88
CA LEU A 242 -3.16 12.23 0.92
C LEU A 242 -4.38 12.99 1.47
N GLU A 243 -4.17 13.87 2.45
CA GLU A 243 -5.23 14.74 2.99
C GLU A 243 -5.75 15.74 1.96
N ASP A 244 -4.85 16.37 1.19
CA ASP A 244 -5.23 17.35 0.17
C ASP A 244 -6.08 16.73 -0.95
N VAL A 245 -5.75 15.50 -1.36
CA VAL A 245 -6.45 14.81 -2.45
C VAL A 245 -7.73 14.09 -1.98
N ARG A 246 -7.84 13.77 -0.69
CA ARG A 246 -9.02 13.14 -0.08
C ARG A 246 -10.30 13.91 -0.37
N GLY A 247 -10.27 15.24 -0.19
CA GLY A 247 -11.45 16.09 -0.43
C GLY A 247 -11.96 16.02 -1.87
N GLY A 248 -11.06 15.79 -2.84
CA GLY A 248 -11.42 15.62 -4.25
C GLY A 248 -12.11 14.29 -4.57
N ILE A 249 -11.76 13.22 -3.85
CA ILE A 249 -12.34 11.86 -4.03
C ILE A 249 -13.69 11.77 -3.34
N LEU A 250 -13.76 12.22 -2.09
CA LEU A 250 -14.96 12.05 -1.27
C LEU A 250 -16.03 13.11 -1.56
N GLY A 251 -15.67 14.31 -2.02
CA GLY A 251 -16.63 15.39 -2.23
C GLY A 251 -17.51 15.64 -1.00
N ASP A 252 -18.83 15.51 -1.14
CA ASP A 252 -19.81 15.65 -0.05
C ASP A 252 -20.14 14.33 0.67
N TYR A 253 -19.30 13.31 0.52
CA TYR A 253 -19.55 11.99 1.10
C TYR A 253 -19.82 12.09 2.60
N LYS A 254 -20.91 11.45 3.02
CA LYS A 254 -21.25 11.23 4.43
C LYS A 254 -20.82 9.80 4.76
N ALA A 255 -20.08 9.64 5.85
CA ALA A 255 -19.62 8.34 6.33
C ALA A 255 -20.78 7.33 6.34
N ASP A 256 -20.59 6.22 5.62
CA ASP A 256 -21.52 5.10 5.63
C ASP A 256 -21.28 4.26 6.88
N LEU A 257 -22.10 4.48 7.89
CA LEU A 257 -22.01 3.78 9.17
C LEU A 257 -22.49 2.32 9.08
N GLU A 258 -23.12 1.92 7.97
CA GLU A 258 -23.58 0.56 7.71
C GLU A 258 -22.61 -0.23 6.81
N PHE A 259 -21.51 0.39 6.35
CA PHE A 259 -20.43 -0.33 5.67
C PHE A 259 -19.81 -1.35 6.63
N TRP A 260 -19.86 -2.62 6.28
CA TRP A 260 -19.31 -3.68 7.12
C TRP A 260 -17.87 -3.98 6.72
N PHE A 261 -17.00 -4.14 7.72
CA PHE A 261 -15.65 -4.64 7.54
C PHE A 261 -15.32 -5.62 8.66
N LEU A 262 -14.28 -6.41 8.46
CA LEU A 262 -13.82 -7.38 9.46
C LEU A 262 -12.62 -6.82 10.21
N VAL A 263 -12.68 -6.79 11.53
CA VAL A 263 -11.54 -6.51 12.40
C VAL A 263 -11.12 -7.79 13.10
N ASP A 264 -9.94 -8.30 12.76
CA ASP A 264 -9.44 -9.58 13.30
C ASP A 264 -10.50 -10.70 13.24
N GLY A 265 -11.24 -10.76 12.12
CA GLY A 265 -12.30 -11.76 11.86
C GLY A 265 -13.67 -11.46 12.47
N VAL A 266 -13.84 -10.32 13.14
CA VAL A 266 -15.12 -9.90 13.74
C VAL A 266 -15.79 -8.85 12.84
N VAL A 267 -17.04 -9.11 12.46
CA VAL A 267 -17.87 -8.16 11.71
C VAL A 267 -18.05 -6.91 12.56
N THR A 268 -17.60 -5.78 12.02
CA THR A 268 -17.47 -4.50 12.71
C THR A 268 -18.05 -3.38 11.84
N ARG A 269 -18.51 -2.30 12.48
CA ARG A 269 -18.97 -1.09 11.80
C ARG A 269 -18.03 0.09 12.05
N PRO A 270 -18.00 1.10 11.15
CA PRO A 270 -17.18 2.29 11.36
C PRO A 270 -17.53 2.97 12.69
N GLY A 271 -18.81 3.02 13.06
CA GLY A 271 -19.23 3.58 14.36
C GLY A 271 -18.58 2.92 15.58
N ASP A 272 -18.19 1.64 15.51
CA ASP A 272 -17.61 0.89 16.63
C ASP A 272 -16.11 1.17 16.81
N VAL A 273 -15.42 1.59 15.74
CA VAL A 273 -13.96 1.80 15.72
C VAL A 273 -13.60 3.30 15.62
N CYS A 274 -14.54 4.12 15.15
CA CYS A 274 -14.32 5.51 14.77
C CYS A 274 -15.08 6.50 15.68
N VAL A 275 -15.07 6.25 16.99
CA VAL A 275 -15.99 6.85 18.00
C VAL A 275 -15.91 8.40 18.16
N ASP A 276 -14.96 9.09 17.51
CA ASP A 276 -14.72 10.53 17.69
C ASP A 276 -14.50 11.32 16.38
N VAL A 277 -14.99 10.84 15.22
CA VAL A 277 -14.86 11.64 13.98
C VAL A 277 -16.00 12.66 13.93
N PRO A 278 -15.75 13.98 14.11
CA PRO A 278 -16.81 14.96 13.95
C PRO A 278 -17.30 14.92 12.49
N PRO A 279 -18.61 15.04 12.22
CA PRO A 279 -19.09 15.19 10.86
C PRO A 279 -18.44 16.44 10.25
N MET A 280 -17.52 16.24 9.30
CA MET A 280 -16.89 17.34 8.59
C MET A 280 -17.85 17.86 7.52
N VAL A 281 -18.24 19.12 7.65
CA VAL A 281 -18.86 19.89 6.56
C VAL A 281 -17.72 20.45 5.72
N VAL A 282 -17.34 19.75 4.65
CA VAL A 282 -16.36 20.27 3.70
C VAL A 282 -17.12 21.17 2.70
N GLY A 283 -16.80 22.47 2.68
CA GLY A 283 -17.31 23.38 1.67
C GLY A 283 -16.69 23.09 0.30
N ARG A 284 -17.54 23.01 -0.74
CA ARG A 284 -17.17 22.60 -2.10
C ARG A 284 -16.25 23.58 -2.85
N PRO A 285 -15.48 23.04 -3.80
CA PRO A 285 -15.55 23.43 -5.21
C PRO A 285 -16.28 22.33 -6.01
N VAL A 286 -17.37 22.69 -6.71
CA VAL A 286 -17.99 21.78 -7.69
C VAL A 286 -17.08 21.74 -8.92
N VAL A 287 -16.32 20.66 -9.09
CA VAL A 287 -15.60 20.43 -10.35
C VAL A 287 -16.61 19.91 -11.37
N GLN A 288 -17.11 20.80 -12.23
CA GLN A 288 -17.91 20.36 -13.38
C GLN A 288 -16.99 19.59 -14.34
N CYS A 289 -17.34 18.33 -14.64
CA CYS A 289 -16.69 17.59 -15.70
C CYS A 289 -16.84 18.36 -17.02
N PRO A 290 -15.74 18.75 -17.66
CA PRO A 290 -15.86 19.33 -18.98
C PRO A 290 -16.24 18.19 -19.97
N PRO A 291 -16.86 18.51 -21.13
CA PRO A 291 -17.32 17.51 -22.08
C PRO A 291 -16.17 16.58 -22.53
N ALA A 292 -16.49 15.33 -22.89
CA ALA A 292 -15.49 14.40 -23.42
C ALA A 292 -14.74 15.03 -24.61
N GLY A 293 -13.43 15.26 -24.46
CA GLY A 293 -12.56 15.85 -25.48
C GLY A 293 -11.94 17.21 -25.14
N SER A 294 -12.34 17.89 -24.07
CA SER A 294 -11.65 19.09 -23.57
C SER A 294 -10.59 18.75 -22.52
N GLN A 295 -9.39 19.34 -22.65
CA GLN A 295 -8.32 19.15 -21.66
C GLN A 295 -8.69 19.81 -20.32
N PRO A 296 -8.51 19.13 -19.17
CA PRO A 296 -8.78 19.73 -17.87
C PRO A 296 -7.67 20.73 -17.46
N GLU A 297 -8.07 21.94 -17.05
CA GLU A 297 -7.19 23.03 -16.57
C GLU A 297 -7.05 23.10 -15.03
N HIS A 298 -7.10 21.96 -14.33
CA HIS A 298 -6.82 21.92 -12.90
C HIS A 298 -5.51 21.17 -12.62
N THR A 299 -4.40 21.84 -12.95
CA THR A 299 -3.10 21.50 -12.40
C THR A 299 -3.08 21.95 -10.94
N TYR A 300 -2.86 21.02 -10.02
CA TYR A 300 -2.40 21.40 -8.69
C TYR A 300 -1.07 22.12 -8.88
N THR A 301 -0.98 23.39 -8.47
CA THR A 301 0.27 24.16 -8.50
C THR A 301 1.25 23.53 -7.52
N THR A 302 2.04 22.56 -7.97
CA THR A 302 3.15 21.98 -7.23
C THR A 302 4.45 22.64 -7.69
N ARG A 303 5.32 22.98 -6.73
CA ARG A 303 6.73 23.23 -7.04
C ARG A 303 7.32 21.88 -7.46
N SER A 304 7.77 21.77 -8.70
CA SER A 304 8.52 20.61 -9.18
C SER A 304 9.78 20.44 -8.33
N VAL A 305 9.90 19.32 -7.62
CA VAL A 305 11.17 18.89 -6.99
C VAL A 305 11.83 17.94 -7.97
N ALA A 306 13.10 18.12 -8.30
CA ALA A 306 13.79 17.17 -9.16
C ALA A 306 13.83 15.79 -8.45
N PRO A 307 13.73 14.65 -9.17
CA PRO A 307 13.78 13.31 -8.56
C PRO A 307 15.06 13.06 -7.73
N GLU A 308 16.16 13.76 -8.04
CA GLU A 308 17.43 13.68 -7.32
C GLU A 308 17.45 14.51 -6.02
N ASP A 309 16.52 15.46 -5.87
CA ASP A 309 16.42 16.40 -4.73
C ASP A 309 15.41 15.95 -3.67
N CYS A 310 14.83 14.75 -3.80
CA CYS A 310 13.99 14.21 -2.75
C CYS A 310 14.83 13.98 -1.47
N PRO A 311 14.57 14.71 -0.38
CA PRO A 311 15.43 14.65 0.80
C PRO A 311 15.38 13.24 1.38
N ALA A 312 16.54 12.58 1.43
CA ALA A 312 16.70 11.40 2.28
C ALA A 312 16.28 11.81 3.69
N ARG A 313 15.32 11.09 4.30
CA ARG A 313 14.81 11.39 5.66
C ARG A 313 15.98 11.69 6.60
N GLY A 314 16.21 12.97 6.89
CA GLY A 314 17.02 13.39 8.01
C GLY A 314 16.28 12.96 9.28
N ARG A 315 16.80 11.97 10.00
CA ARG A 315 16.37 11.72 11.37
C ARG A 315 16.87 12.90 12.20
N ASP A 316 15.97 13.81 12.55
CA ASP A 316 16.23 14.72 13.66
C ASP A 316 16.27 13.93 14.98
N GLY A 317 17.48 13.85 15.55
CA GLY A 317 17.74 14.16 16.96
C GLY A 317 17.36 13.12 18.04
N LYS A 318 18.37 12.44 18.58
CA LYS A 318 18.62 12.49 20.04
C LYS A 318 20.11 12.77 20.29
N PRO A 319 20.45 13.75 21.15
CA PRO A 319 21.84 14.04 21.49
C PRO A 319 22.43 12.94 22.38
N SER A 320 23.70 12.63 22.13
CA SER A 320 24.55 11.84 23.00
C SER A 320 24.68 12.50 24.38
N VAL A 321 24.45 11.72 25.43
CA VAL A 321 24.88 12.05 26.79
C VAL A 321 26.40 11.91 26.84
N PRO A 322 27.17 12.90 27.33
CA PRO A 322 28.59 12.70 27.57
C PRO A 322 28.76 11.77 28.77
N ARG A 323 29.54 10.70 28.60
CA ARG A 323 30.08 9.95 29.74
C ARG A 323 31.20 10.78 30.35
N GLY A 324 30.97 11.24 31.58
CA GLY A 324 32.04 11.41 32.56
C GLY A 324 32.43 10.06 33.15
#